data_AF-A0AAJ2I553-F1
#
_entry.id   AF-A0AAJ2I553-F1
#
_cell.length_a   1.000
_cell.length_b   1.000
_cell.length_c   1.000
_cell.angle_alpha   90.00
_cell.angle_beta   90.00
_cell.angle_gamma   90.00
#
_symmetry.space_group_name_H-M   'P 1'
#
loop_
_entity.id
_entity.type
_entity.pdbx_description
1 polymer ?
#
loop_
_entity_poly.entity_id
_entity_poly.type
_entity_poly.pdbx_seq_one_letter_code
_entity_poly.pdbx_strand_id
1 'polypeptide(L)'
;MPTFFLDSKDNPKIKHLRGLIEQNTYRKKQGQTVLEGTHLSLAWLHENRKIDSIFTTEHALSHPDFEKILAKYTGMVFVLSESLYKDLSTLGTSLACLAVVTLPTANYALDFKADTLILENVQDPGNVGTLLRSAAAAGIEQIVCTKGSASLWSPRVLRAGMGAHFTLQTFENIALEQILEQFQIPVYVTSSHRAESLYSKDLRKPCVWILGNEGQGVSDYAMQHAEAVSIPQPGGQESLNVAIAGSICFFEMVRQRI
;
A
#
# COMPACT_ATOMS: atom_id res chain seq x y z
N MET A 1 -8.71 27.93 -14.33
CA MET A 1 -9.44 26.64 -14.30
C MET A 1 -10.78 26.86 -13.60
N PRO A 2 -11.86 26.15 -13.97
CA PRO A 2 -13.13 26.28 -13.28
C PRO A 2 -13.03 25.69 -11.86
N THR A 3 -13.13 26.55 -10.85
CA THR A 3 -13.25 26.17 -9.44
C THR A 3 -14.71 26.22 -9.03
N PHE A 4 -15.17 25.22 -8.28
CA PHE A 4 -16.54 25.16 -7.76
C PHE A 4 -16.52 25.04 -6.25
N PHE A 5 -17.19 25.97 -5.57
CA PHE A 5 -17.32 25.93 -4.12
C PHE A 5 -18.42 24.94 -3.72
N LEU A 6 -18.11 24.03 -2.80
CA LEU A 6 -19.06 23.09 -2.21
C LEU A 6 -19.08 23.28 -0.69
N ASP A 7 -20.25 23.62 -0.15
CA ASP A 7 -20.47 23.93 1.26
C ASP A 7 -21.32 22.87 2.00
N SER A 8 -22.15 22.14 1.27
CA SER A 8 -23.06 21.15 1.85
C SER A 8 -22.47 19.74 1.91
N LYS A 9 -22.41 19.16 3.12
CA LYS A 9 -22.09 17.75 3.36
C LYS A 9 -23.00 16.78 2.60
N ASP A 10 -24.21 17.24 2.25
CA ASP A 10 -25.17 16.42 1.52
C ASP A 10 -24.94 16.35 0.02
N ASN A 11 -24.00 17.14 -0.50
CA ASN A 11 -23.67 17.14 -1.92
C ASN A 11 -23.25 15.72 -2.38
N PRO A 12 -23.76 15.21 -3.52
CA PRO A 12 -23.42 13.89 -4.02
C PRO A 12 -21.92 13.65 -4.21
N LYS A 13 -21.15 14.67 -4.63
CA LYS A 13 -19.69 14.56 -4.80
C LYS A 13 -18.96 14.39 -3.46
N ILE A 14 -19.43 15.08 -2.42
CA ILE A 14 -18.89 14.96 -1.07
C ILE A 14 -19.23 13.59 -0.46
N LYS A 15 -20.46 13.10 -0.65
CA LYS A 15 -20.84 11.73 -0.24
C LYS A 15 -20.01 10.66 -0.93
N HIS A 16 -19.76 10.83 -2.24
CA HIS A 16 -18.91 9.94 -3.00
C HIS A 16 -17.46 9.94 -2.49
N LEU A 17 -16.86 11.12 -2.30
CA LEU A 17 -15.52 11.26 -1.73
C LEU A 17 -15.41 10.60 -0.35
N ARG A 18 -16.37 10.87 0.55
CA ARG A 18 -16.41 10.25 1.88
C ARG A 18 -16.49 8.72 1.79
N GLY A 19 -17.35 8.19 0.92
CA GLY A 19 -17.47 6.76 0.69
C GLY A 19 -16.16 6.13 0.25
N LEU A 20 -15.41 6.78 -0.65
CA LEU A 20 -14.09 6.31 -1.09
C LEU A 20 -13.07 6.33 0.06
N ILE A 21 -13.10 7.33 0.93
CA ILE A 21 -12.16 7.43 2.06
C ILE A 21 -12.44 6.33 3.11
N GLU A 22 -13.70 6.18 3.51
CA GLU A 22 -14.08 5.38 4.68
C GLU A 22 -14.32 3.90 4.35
N GLN A 23 -14.83 3.57 3.16
CA GLN A 23 -15.45 2.26 2.90
C GLN A 23 -14.72 1.47 1.80
N ASN A 24 -14.08 0.36 2.18
CA ASN A 24 -13.41 -0.53 1.23
C ASN A 24 -14.35 -1.10 0.17
N THR A 25 -15.54 -1.55 0.57
CA THR A 25 -16.56 -2.08 -0.34
C THR A 25 -17.00 -1.03 -1.37
N TYR A 26 -17.08 0.24 -0.96
CA TYR A 26 -17.41 1.34 -1.86
C TYR A 26 -16.29 1.59 -2.87
N ARG A 27 -15.02 1.66 -2.44
CA ARG A 27 -13.86 1.76 -3.34
C ARG A 27 -13.84 0.65 -4.39
N LYS A 28 -14.01 -0.60 -3.96
CA LYS A 28 -14.05 -1.76 -4.87
C LYS A 28 -15.20 -1.65 -5.88
N LYS A 29 -16.40 -1.26 -5.43
CA LYS A 29 -17.57 -1.08 -6.30
C LYS A 29 -17.37 0.02 -7.34
N GLN A 30 -16.73 1.13 -6.96
CA GLN A 30 -16.49 2.25 -7.87
C GLN A 30 -15.23 2.07 -8.73
N GLY A 31 -14.33 1.16 -8.36
CA GLY A 31 -13.01 1.04 -8.99
C GLY A 31 -12.16 2.30 -8.78
N GLN A 32 -12.33 3.00 -7.67
CA GLN A 32 -11.70 4.30 -7.39
C GLN A 32 -11.12 4.36 -5.98
N THR A 33 -10.17 5.27 -5.78
CA THR A 33 -9.63 5.62 -4.46
C THR A 33 -9.27 7.10 -4.36
N VAL A 34 -8.80 7.52 -3.19
CA VAL A 34 -8.40 8.90 -2.89
C VAL A 34 -6.92 8.94 -2.56
N LEU A 35 -6.18 9.79 -3.28
CA LEU A 35 -4.84 10.20 -2.94
C LEU A 35 -4.94 11.38 -1.98
N GLU A 36 -4.46 11.20 -0.74
CA GLU A 36 -4.43 12.26 0.26
C GLU A 36 -3.05 12.94 0.28
N GLY A 37 -3.02 14.23 -0.04
CA GLY A 37 -1.82 15.07 -0.10
C GLY A 37 -1.30 15.32 -1.53
N THR A 38 -0.52 16.40 -1.66
CA THR A 38 0.05 16.80 -2.96
C THR A 38 1.11 15.86 -3.47
N HIS A 39 1.93 15.29 -2.58
CA HIS A 39 3.00 14.38 -2.97
C HIS A 39 2.47 13.18 -3.77
N LEU A 40 1.45 12.48 -3.26
CA LEU A 40 0.84 11.35 -3.97
C LEU A 40 0.20 11.78 -5.29
N SER A 41 -0.47 12.93 -5.31
CA SER A 41 -1.10 13.48 -6.51
C SER A 41 -0.06 13.80 -7.60
N LEU A 42 1.08 14.38 -7.21
CA LEU A 42 2.19 14.68 -8.11
C LEU A 42 2.88 13.40 -8.61
N ALA A 43 3.11 12.42 -7.74
CA ALA A 43 3.68 11.13 -8.10
C ALA A 43 2.77 10.40 -9.11
N TRP A 44 1.45 10.42 -8.89
CA TRP A 44 0.47 9.86 -9.82
C TRP A 44 0.52 10.51 -11.20
N LEU A 45 0.57 11.85 -11.24
CA LEU A 45 0.68 12.61 -12.48
C LEU A 45 2.04 12.44 -13.18
N HIS A 46 3.11 12.15 -12.41
CA HIS A 46 4.44 11.87 -12.97
C HIS A 46 4.45 10.59 -13.80
N GLU A 47 3.68 9.58 -13.37
CA GLU A 47 3.44 8.33 -14.11
C GLU A 47 2.46 8.50 -15.29
N ASN A 48 2.14 9.74 -15.70
CA ASN A 48 1.16 10.09 -16.74
C ASN A 48 -0.25 9.52 -16.48
N ARG A 49 -0.60 9.25 -15.22
CA ARG A 49 -1.91 8.76 -14.83
C ARG A 49 -2.89 9.93 -14.65
N LYS A 50 -4.17 9.68 -14.95
CA LYS A 50 -5.22 10.70 -14.89
C LYS A 50 -5.79 10.83 -13.47
N ILE A 51 -6.08 12.06 -13.06
CA ILE A 51 -6.89 12.37 -11.88
C ILE A 51 -8.32 12.65 -12.34
N ASP A 52 -9.32 12.11 -11.64
CA ASP A 52 -10.74 12.26 -12.00
C ASP A 52 -11.31 13.57 -11.46
N SER A 53 -11.01 13.87 -10.20
CA SER A 53 -11.39 15.14 -9.54
C SER A 53 -10.47 15.48 -8.38
N ILE A 54 -10.34 16.77 -8.08
CA ILE A 54 -9.58 17.27 -6.93
C ILE A 54 -10.51 18.02 -6.00
N PHE A 55 -10.40 17.75 -4.71
CA PHE A 55 -11.03 18.49 -3.62
C PHE A 55 -9.95 19.12 -2.76
N THR A 56 -10.08 20.42 -2.49
CA THR A 56 -9.07 21.21 -1.78
C THR A 56 -9.75 22.33 -0.98
N THR A 57 -8.97 23.19 -0.33
CA THR A 57 -9.46 24.40 0.34
C THR A 57 -8.94 25.65 -0.37
N GLU A 58 -9.58 26.79 -0.12
CA GLU A 58 -9.16 28.07 -0.70
C GLU A 58 -7.71 28.41 -0.33
N HIS A 59 -7.29 28.10 0.89
CA HIS A 59 -5.92 28.33 1.34
C HIS A 59 -4.89 27.51 0.56
N ALA A 60 -5.21 26.26 0.19
CA ALA A 60 -4.28 25.38 -0.50
C ALA A 60 -4.11 25.72 -1.99
N LEU A 61 -5.03 26.48 -2.60
CA LEU A 61 -4.95 26.87 -4.02
C LEU A 61 -3.71 27.69 -4.35
N SER A 62 -3.22 28.51 -3.42
CA SER A 62 -2.06 29.39 -3.62
C SER A 62 -0.72 28.71 -3.28
N HIS A 63 -0.73 27.44 -2.90
CA HIS A 63 0.49 26.76 -2.50
C HIS A 63 1.30 26.28 -3.72
N PRO A 64 2.64 26.44 -3.73
CA PRO A 64 3.48 26.09 -4.89
C PRO A 64 3.34 24.63 -5.35
N ASP A 65 3.17 23.69 -4.42
CA ASP A 65 2.97 22.28 -4.80
C ASP A 65 1.60 22.03 -5.44
N PHE A 66 0.58 22.82 -5.10
CA PHE A 66 -0.72 22.72 -5.74
C PHE A 66 -0.67 23.32 -7.14
N GLU A 67 0.08 24.42 -7.35
CA GLU A 67 0.32 24.98 -8.69
C GLU A 67 0.96 23.95 -9.63
N LYS A 68 1.93 23.16 -9.14
CA LYS A 68 2.54 22.05 -9.92
C LYS A 68 1.51 21.00 -10.35
N ILE A 69 0.51 20.71 -9.50
CA ILE A 69 -0.59 19.81 -9.83
C ILE A 69 -1.46 20.44 -10.92
N LEU A 70 -1.87 21.69 -10.73
CA LEU A 70 -2.70 22.44 -11.68
C LEU A 70 -2.03 22.63 -13.04
N ALA A 71 -0.70 22.70 -13.11
CA ALA A 71 0.02 22.77 -14.37
C ALA A 71 -0.14 21.50 -15.23
N LYS A 72 -0.44 20.35 -14.61
CA LYS A 72 -0.61 19.05 -15.28
C LYS A 72 -2.06 18.58 -15.32
N TYR A 73 -2.89 19.05 -14.40
CA TYR A 73 -4.29 18.63 -14.26
C TYR A 73 -5.23 19.63 -14.95
N THR A 74 -6.12 19.12 -15.79
CA THR A 74 -7.08 19.95 -16.56
C THR A 74 -8.55 19.71 -16.18
N GLY A 75 -8.81 18.92 -15.14
CA GLY A 75 -10.16 18.57 -14.71
C GLY A 75 -10.78 19.59 -13.76
N MET A 76 -11.88 19.20 -13.10
CA MET A 76 -12.59 20.04 -12.14
C MET A 76 -11.89 20.07 -10.77
N VAL A 77 -11.81 21.27 -10.18
CA VAL A 77 -11.34 21.48 -8.80
C VAL A 77 -12.52 21.94 -7.95
N PHE A 78 -12.81 21.19 -6.89
CA PHE A 78 -13.85 21.50 -5.92
C PHE A 78 -13.22 22.11 -4.67
N VAL A 79 -13.63 23.32 -4.32
CA VAL A 79 -13.16 24.04 -3.14
C VAL A 79 -14.13 23.79 -2.00
N LEU A 80 -13.63 23.25 -0.90
CA LEU A 80 -14.38 22.95 0.32
C LEU A 80 -14.07 24.01 1.39
N SER A 81 -14.98 24.17 2.35
CA SER A 81 -14.63 24.86 3.59
C SER A 81 -13.57 24.07 4.38
N GLU A 82 -12.75 24.76 5.17
CA GLU A 82 -11.73 24.13 6.03
C GLU A 82 -12.34 23.10 6.99
N SER A 83 -13.52 23.40 7.55
CA SER A 83 -14.24 22.49 8.44
C SER A 83 -14.66 21.19 7.72
N LEU A 84 -15.21 21.32 6.52
CA LEU A 84 -15.63 20.18 5.72
C LEU A 84 -14.44 19.34 5.26
N TYR A 85 -13.35 19.99 4.85
CA TYR A 85 -12.12 19.30 4.48
C TYR A 85 -11.56 18.51 5.66
N LYS A 86 -11.49 19.12 6.85
CA LYS A 86 -11.01 18.46 8.08
C LYS A 86 -11.85 17.25 8.48
N ASP A 87 -13.15 17.28 8.21
CA ASP A 87 -14.04 16.14 8.47
C ASP A 87 -13.82 14.97 7.49
N LEU A 88 -13.24 15.22 6.32
CA LEU A 88 -13.01 14.21 5.27
C LEU A 88 -11.56 13.68 5.28
N SER A 89 -10.60 14.57 5.48
CA SER A 89 -9.18 14.25 5.48
C SER A 89 -8.82 13.45 6.73
N THR A 90 -8.08 12.36 6.54
CA THR A 90 -7.51 11.59 7.66
C THR A 90 -6.11 12.07 8.03
N LEU A 91 -5.56 13.02 7.26
CA LEU A 91 -4.36 13.78 7.56
C LEU A 91 -4.67 14.99 8.45
N GLY A 92 -3.71 15.33 9.32
CA GLY A 92 -3.59 16.68 9.89
C GLY A 92 -3.20 17.73 8.84
N THR A 93 -2.61 18.85 9.27
CA THR A 93 -2.33 20.06 8.46
C THR A 93 -1.23 19.93 7.39
N SER A 94 -0.94 18.73 6.88
CA SER A 94 -0.24 18.60 5.60
C SER A 94 -1.16 19.09 4.47
N LEU A 95 -0.59 19.74 3.45
CA LEU A 95 -1.33 20.51 2.44
C LEU A 95 -2.63 19.86 1.93
N ALA A 96 -3.72 20.63 1.94
CA ALA A 96 -5.04 20.15 1.60
C ALA A 96 -5.20 19.78 0.12
N CYS A 97 -5.20 18.48 -0.19
CA CYS A 97 -5.45 17.96 -1.53
C CYS A 97 -5.98 16.52 -1.43
N LEU A 98 -7.23 16.31 -1.82
CA LEU A 98 -7.85 14.99 -1.94
C LEU A 98 -8.14 14.76 -3.42
N ALA A 99 -7.33 13.92 -4.08
CA ALA A 99 -7.50 13.61 -5.49
C ALA A 99 -8.18 12.25 -5.65
N VAL A 100 -9.33 12.22 -6.31
CA VAL A 100 -10.01 10.97 -6.70
C VAL A 100 -9.35 10.44 -7.96
N VAL A 101 -8.98 9.15 -7.93
CA VAL A 101 -8.37 8.46 -9.06
C VAL A 101 -9.03 7.12 -9.31
N THR A 102 -9.11 6.74 -10.57
CA THR A 102 -9.51 5.40 -10.99
C THR A 102 -8.36 4.42 -10.75
N LEU A 103 -8.68 3.30 -10.11
CA LEU A 103 -7.72 2.25 -9.81
C LEU A 103 -7.20 1.62 -11.10
N PRO A 104 -5.90 1.29 -11.18
CA PRO A 104 -5.37 0.58 -12.33
C PRO A 104 -6.05 -0.79 -12.43
N THR A 105 -6.53 -1.15 -13.61
CA THR A 105 -7.00 -2.52 -13.85
C THR A 105 -5.78 -3.43 -13.95
N ALA A 106 -5.64 -4.38 -13.02
CA ALA A 106 -4.59 -5.38 -13.10
C ALA A 106 -4.90 -6.34 -14.25
N ASN A 107 -4.15 -6.24 -15.35
CA ASN A 107 -4.22 -7.18 -16.48
C ASN A 107 -3.11 -8.24 -16.42
N TYR A 108 -2.40 -8.33 -15.30
CA TYR A 108 -1.28 -9.24 -15.10
C TYR A 108 -1.76 -10.47 -14.32
N ALA A 109 -1.28 -11.66 -14.70
CA ALA A 109 -1.43 -12.87 -13.91
C ALA A 109 -0.28 -12.96 -12.90
N LEU A 110 -0.47 -13.72 -11.82
CA LEU A 110 0.61 -14.04 -10.88
C LEU A 110 1.74 -14.77 -11.61
N ASP A 111 2.97 -14.28 -11.45
CA ASP A 111 4.17 -14.98 -11.86
C ASP A 111 4.72 -15.80 -10.69
N PHE A 112 4.59 -17.13 -10.78
CA PHE A 112 5.06 -18.06 -9.75
C PHE A 112 6.58 -18.28 -9.72
N LYS A 113 7.34 -17.52 -10.52
CA LYS A 113 8.81 -17.55 -10.57
C LYS A 113 9.45 -16.22 -10.16
N ALA A 114 8.64 -15.19 -9.89
CA ALA A 114 9.10 -13.86 -9.50
C ALA A 114 9.24 -13.71 -7.98
N ASP A 115 10.10 -12.78 -7.56
CA ASP A 115 10.11 -12.35 -6.16
C ASP A 115 8.74 -11.83 -5.75
N THR A 116 8.22 -12.37 -4.66
CA THR A 116 6.85 -12.11 -4.24
C THR A 116 6.78 -11.82 -2.75
N LEU A 117 6.06 -10.77 -2.37
CA LEU A 117 5.66 -10.53 -1.00
C LEU A 117 4.19 -10.93 -0.80
N ILE A 118 3.95 -11.87 0.08
CA ILE A 118 2.62 -12.27 0.54
C ILE A 118 2.38 -11.69 1.94
N LEU A 119 1.36 -10.85 2.07
CA LEU A 119 0.86 -10.32 3.34
C LEU A 119 -0.32 -11.16 3.79
N GLU A 120 -0.08 -12.07 4.72
CA GLU A 120 -1.08 -12.96 5.30
C GLU A 120 -1.79 -12.29 6.47
N ASN A 121 -2.99 -11.77 6.21
CA ASN A 121 -3.85 -11.12 7.22
C ASN A 121 -3.15 -10.00 8.03
N VAL A 122 -2.31 -9.21 7.36
CA VAL A 122 -1.65 -8.02 7.95
C VAL A 122 -2.66 -6.88 7.97
N GLN A 123 -3.06 -6.44 9.17
CA GLN A 123 -4.24 -5.58 9.33
C GLN A 123 -3.92 -4.10 9.50
N ASP A 124 -2.72 -3.76 9.97
CA ASP A 124 -2.36 -2.36 10.15
C ASP A 124 -2.00 -1.69 8.82
N PRO A 125 -2.71 -0.61 8.40
CA PRO A 125 -2.40 0.10 7.17
C PRO A 125 -0.99 0.70 7.11
N GLY A 126 -0.43 1.05 8.26
CA GLY A 126 0.93 1.60 8.37
C GLY A 126 1.98 0.55 8.05
N ASN A 127 1.85 -0.65 8.64
CA ASN A 127 2.69 -1.80 8.35
C ASN A 127 2.59 -2.21 6.89
N VAL A 128 1.36 -2.35 6.36
CA VAL A 128 1.15 -2.70 4.95
C VAL A 128 1.82 -1.68 4.05
N GLY A 129 1.57 -0.39 4.21
CA GLY A 129 2.18 0.64 3.37
C GLY A 129 3.72 0.65 3.47
N THR A 130 4.27 0.49 4.67
CA THR A 130 5.72 0.40 4.89
C THR A 130 6.32 -0.81 4.16
N LEU A 131 5.67 -1.97 4.25
CA LEU A 131 6.08 -3.19 3.56
C LEU A 131 6.06 -3.01 2.04
N LEU A 132 5.02 -2.39 1.48
CA LEU A 132 4.94 -2.12 0.05
C LEU A 132 6.07 -1.20 -0.41
N ARG A 133 6.37 -0.16 0.37
CA ARG A 133 7.46 0.77 0.08
C ARG A 133 8.82 0.08 0.14
N SER A 134 9.07 -0.72 1.17
CA SER A 134 10.32 -1.47 1.32
C SER A 134 10.47 -2.54 0.24
N ALA A 135 9.39 -3.24 -0.12
CA ALA A 135 9.36 -4.23 -1.19
C ALA A 135 9.72 -3.59 -2.54
N ALA A 136 9.05 -2.49 -2.91
CA ALA A 136 9.36 -1.75 -4.13
C ALA A 136 10.84 -1.29 -4.16
N ALA A 137 11.34 -0.75 -3.05
CA ALA A 137 12.74 -0.31 -2.96
C ALA A 137 13.74 -1.47 -3.05
N ALA A 138 13.36 -2.67 -2.61
CA ALA A 138 14.18 -3.88 -2.70
C ALA A 138 14.04 -4.62 -4.04
N GLY A 139 13.21 -4.12 -4.97
CA GLY A 139 12.98 -4.75 -6.27
C GLY A 139 11.95 -5.89 -6.26
N ILE A 140 11.13 -6.00 -5.21
CA ILE A 140 10.01 -6.93 -5.15
C ILE A 140 8.78 -6.22 -5.73
N GLU A 141 8.38 -6.61 -6.94
CA GLU A 141 7.29 -5.95 -7.67
C GLU A 141 5.92 -6.63 -7.46
N GLN A 142 5.90 -7.93 -7.13
CA GLN A 142 4.66 -8.70 -6.96
C GLN A 142 4.23 -8.74 -5.49
N ILE A 143 3.06 -8.16 -5.19
CA ILE A 143 2.48 -8.10 -3.85
C ILE A 143 1.14 -8.82 -3.83
N VAL A 144 1.01 -9.80 -2.94
CA VAL A 144 -0.22 -10.54 -2.71
C VAL A 144 -0.70 -10.29 -1.28
N CYS A 145 -1.99 -10.04 -1.12
CA CYS A 145 -2.63 -9.91 0.18
C CYS A 145 -3.76 -10.94 0.32
N THR A 146 -3.75 -11.67 1.42
CA THR A 146 -4.83 -12.60 1.73
C THR A 146 -6.08 -11.87 2.23
N LYS A 147 -7.18 -12.60 2.33
CA LYS A 147 -8.41 -12.08 2.93
C LYS A 147 -8.15 -11.70 4.40
N GLY A 148 -8.59 -10.52 4.81
CA GLY A 148 -8.40 -9.98 6.16
C GLY A 148 -7.29 -8.95 6.26
N SER A 149 -6.36 -8.91 5.29
CA SER A 149 -5.36 -7.85 5.20
C SER A 149 -6.00 -6.48 4.94
N ALA A 150 -5.32 -5.41 5.38
CA ALA A 150 -5.71 -4.05 5.05
C ALA A 150 -5.78 -3.87 3.53
N SER A 151 -6.77 -3.11 3.05
CA SER A 151 -6.91 -2.85 1.62
C SER A 151 -5.72 -2.04 1.11
N LEU A 152 -5.02 -2.58 0.12
CA LEU A 152 -3.81 -2.00 -0.46
C LEU A 152 -4.09 -0.60 -1.00
N TRP A 153 -5.20 -0.45 -1.71
CA TRP A 153 -5.59 0.83 -2.30
C TRP A 153 -6.37 1.75 -1.34
N SER A 154 -6.37 1.49 -0.03
CA SER A 154 -6.96 2.44 0.92
C SER A 154 -6.10 3.70 1.04
N PRO A 155 -6.70 4.89 1.28
CA PRO A 155 -5.94 6.13 1.42
C PRO A 155 -4.85 6.09 2.50
N ARG A 156 -5.09 5.33 3.59
CA ARG A 156 -4.12 5.14 4.67
C ARG A 156 -2.90 4.34 4.22
N VAL A 157 -3.10 3.23 3.50
CA VAL A 157 -1.99 2.42 2.97
C VAL A 157 -1.23 3.17 1.87
N LEU A 158 -1.93 3.86 0.96
CA LEU A 158 -1.32 4.69 -0.09
C LEU A 158 -0.38 5.74 0.48
N ARG A 159 -0.78 6.40 1.57
CA ARG A 159 0.09 7.34 2.29
C ARG A 159 1.28 6.68 2.94
N ALA A 160 1.07 5.62 3.72
CA ALA A 160 2.16 4.91 4.40
C ALA A 160 3.19 4.38 3.39
N GLY A 161 2.72 3.91 2.23
CA GLY A 161 3.57 3.47 1.12
C GLY A 161 4.14 4.57 0.25
N MET A 162 3.80 5.85 0.49
CA MET A 162 4.23 7.00 -0.32
C MET A 162 4.08 6.79 -1.84
N GLY A 163 3.00 6.13 -2.27
CA GLY A 163 2.74 5.89 -3.68
C GLY A 163 3.50 4.71 -4.31
N ALA A 164 4.24 3.89 -3.55
CA ALA A 164 4.94 2.71 -4.06
C ALA A 164 4.05 1.80 -4.94
N HIS A 165 2.77 1.69 -4.59
CA HIS A 165 1.69 1.04 -5.35
C HIS A 165 1.71 1.30 -6.85
N PHE A 166 2.15 2.48 -7.29
CA PHE A 166 2.06 2.87 -8.69
C PHE A 166 3.01 2.08 -9.60
N THR A 167 3.99 1.39 -8.99
CA THR A 167 4.97 0.52 -9.64
C THR A 167 4.78 -0.96 -9.33
N LEU A 168 3.90 -1.28 -8.37
CA LEU A 168 3.70 -2.65 -7.87
C LEU A 168 2.53 -3.35 -8.58
N GLN A 169 2.68 -4.66 -8.76
CA GLN A 169 1.60 -5.56 -9.18
C GLN A 169 0.89 -6.08 -7.93
N THR A 170 -0.32 -5.59 -7.66
CA THR A 170 -1.05 -5.88 -6.42
C THR A 170 -2.20 -6.85 -6.64
N PHE A 171 -2.24 -7.93 -5.85
CA PHE A 171 -3.30 -8.94 -5.85
C PHE A 171 -3.96 -8.97 -4.46
N GLU A 172 -5.26 -8.71 -4.37
CA GLU A 172 -5.98 -8.62 -3.08
C GLU A 172 -7.02 -9.73 -2.91
N ASN A 173 -7.18 -10.19 -1.65
CA ASN A 173 -8.16 -11.21 -1.23
C ASN A 173 -7.90 -12.59 -1.87
N ILE A 174 -6.63 -12.94 -2.07
CA ILE A 174 -6.23 -14.26 -2.57
C ILE A 174 -6.20 -15.26 -1.41
N ALA A 175 -6.77 -16.45 -1.59
CA ALA A 175 -6.60 -17.52 -0.59
C ALA A 175 -5.19 -18.11 -0.74
N LEU A 176 -4.47 -18.25 0.38
CA LEU A 176 -3.07 -18.68 0.36
C LEU A 176 -2.95 -20.09 -0.23
N GLU A 177 -3.87 -20.96 0.15
CA GLU A 177 -3.99 -22.36 -0.28
C GLU A 177 -4.19 -22.51 -1.79
N GLN A 178 -4.66 -21.46 -2.48
CA GLN A 178 -4.85 -21.49 -3.93
C GLN A 178 -3.56 -21.24 -4.71
N ILE A 179 -2.57 -20.58 -4.09
CA ILE A 179 -1.40 -20.07 -4.81
C ILE A 179 -0.09 -20.65 -4.30
N LEU A 180 -0.01 -21.06 -3.03
CA LEU A 180 1.26 -21.32 -2.39
C LEU A 180 2.02 -22.49 -3.03
N GLU A 181 1.33 -23.59 -3.28
CA GLU A 181 1.91 -24.79 -3.92
C GLU A 181 2.31 -24.57 -5.39
N GLN A 182 1.81 -23.50 -6.02
CA GLN A 182 2.19 -23.18 -7.41
C GLN A 182 3.60 -22.57 -7.49
N PHE A 183 4.10 -21.98 -6.40
CA PHE A 183 5.47 -21.49 -6.34
C PHE A 183 6.45 -22.67 -6.28
N GLN A 184 7.28 -22.80 -7.32
CA GLN A 184 8.37 -23.79 -7.40
C GLN A 184 9.73 -23.15 -7.09
N ILE A 185 9.70 -22.06 -6.34
CA ILE A 185 10.85 -21.29 -5.85
C ILE A 185 10.84 -21.30 -4.32
N PRO A 186 11.95 -20.99 -3.63
CA PRO A 186 11.97 -20.96 -2.18
C PRO A 186 10.90 -20.02 -1.61
N VAL A 187 10.16 -20.52 -0.60
CA VAL A 187 9.15 -19.77 0.13
C VAL A 187 9.60 -19.68 1.58
N TYR A 188 9.69 -18.45 2.09
CA TYR A 188 10.12 -18.15 3.44
C TYR A 188 9.01 -17.50 4.25
N VAL A 189 8.95 -17.86 5.51
CA VAL A 189 8.05 -17.23 6.48
C VAL A 189 8.83 -16.69 7.66
N THR A 190 8.55 -15.46 8.08
CA THR A 190 9.21 -14.88 9.26
C THR A 190 8.60 -15.42 10.54
N SER A 191 9.43 -16.01 11.39
CA SER A 191 9.04 -16.53 12.71
C SER A 191 10.06 -16.15 13.78
N SER A 192 9.58 -15.79 14.97
CA SER A 192 10.39 -15.58 16.16
C SER A 192 10.77 -16.89 16.88
N HIS A 193 10.19 -18.03 16.47
CA HIS A 193 10.35 -19.31 17.14
C HIS A 193 10.92 -20.39 16.21
N ARG A 194 11.97 -21.08 16.67
CA ARG A 194 12.54 -22.32 16.07
C ARG A 194 12.73 -22.23 14.55
N ALA A 195 13.41 -21.17 14.11
CA ALA A 195 13.69 -20.93 12.71
C ALA A 195 15.19 -20.74 12.49
N GLU A 196 15.67 -21.12 11.31
CA GLU A 196 17.06 -20.84 10.93
C GLU A 196 17.27 -19.33 10.77
N SER A 197 18.52 -18.90 10.92
CA SER A 197 18.88 -17.49 10.75
C SER A 197 18.59 -17.06 9.31
N LEU A 198 17.97 -15.90 9.13
CA LEU A 198 17.85 -15.23 7.82
C LEU A 198 19.20 -15.19 7.10
N TYR A 199 20.28 -14.92 7.84
CA TYR A 199 21.62 -14.77 7.29
C TYR A 199 22.28 -16.09 6.87
N SER A 200 21.69 -17.26 7.15
CA SER A 200 22.16 -18.54 6.63
C SER A 200 21.53 -18.94 5.29
N LYS A 201 20.52 -18.19 4.82
CA LYS A 201 19.81 -18.49 3.57
C LYS A 201 20.53 -17.95 2.35
N ASP A 202 20.43 -18.70 1.25
CA ASP A 202 20.84 -18.25 -0.08
C ASP A 202 19.67 -17.53 -0.77
N LEU A 203 19.73 -16.20 -0.78
CA LEU A 203 18.70 -15.31 -1.31
C LEU A 203 19.07 -14.73 -2.69
N ARG A 204 20.06 -15.32 -3.37
CA ARG A 204 20.52 -14.85 -4.69
C ARG A 204 19.54 -15.14 -5.82
N LYS A 205 18.62 -16.08 -5.61
CA LYS A 205 17.57 -16.46 -6.56
C LYS A 205 16.21 -15.90 -6.12
N PRO A 206 15.23 -15.78 -7.05
CA PRO A 206 13.88 -15.35 -6.71
C PRO A 206 13.28 -16.17 -5.56
N CYS A 207 12.59 -15.52 -4.64
CA CYS A 207 11.93 -16.17 -3.51
C CYS A 207 10.60 -15.49 -3.13
N VAL A 208 9.80 -16.21 -2.36
CA VAL A 208 8.55 -15.70 -1.78
C VAL A 208 8.76 -15.40 -0.31
N TRP A 209 8.32 -14.21 0.13
CA TRP A 209 8.25 -13.82 1.53
C TRP A 209 6.80 -13.84 2.01
N ILE A 210 6.50 -14.60 3.05
CA ILE A 210 5.21 -14.58 3.74
C ILE A 210 5.38 -13.87 5.08
N LEU A 211 4.64 -12.78 5.26
CA LEU A 211 4.58 -12.01 6.49
C LEU A 211 3.17 -12.08 7.07
N GLY A 212 3.08 -12.49 8.33
CA GLY A 212 1.81 -12.76 9.01
C GLY A 212 1.26 -11.58 9.81
N ASN A 213 0.10 -11.83 10.41
CA ASN A 213 -0.59 -10.89 11.29
C ASN A 213 0.29 -10.48 12.48
N GLU A 214 0.15 -9.23 12.91
CA GLU A 214 0.96 -8.63 13.98
C GLU A 214 0.83 -9.35 15.34
N GLY A 215 -0.32 -9.96 15.62
CA GLY A 215 -0.58 -10.66 16.88
C GLY A 215 -0.54 -12.18 16.76
N GLN A 216 -1.11 -12.73 15.68
CA GLN A 216 -1.25 -14.18 15.50
C GLN A 216 -0.08 -14.79 14.70
N GLY A 217 0.73 -13.98 14.03
CA GLY A 217 1.72 -14.47 13.08
C GLY A 217 1.05 -15.02 11.82
N VAL A 218 1.74 -15.97 11.18
CA VAL A 218 1.26 -16.69 10.00
C VAL A 218 0.42 -17.92 10.38
N SER A 219 -0.35 -18.44 9.42
CA SER A 219 -1.14 -19.65 9.63
C SER A 219 -0.28 -20.92 9.73
N ASP A 220 -0.83 -21.97 10.34
CA ASP A 220 -0.24 -23.31 10.33
C ASP A 220 -0.02 -23.83 8.90
N TYR A 221 -0.91 -23.46 7.96
CA TYR A 221 -0.76 -23.81 6.55
C TYR A 221 0.51 -23.19 5.97
N ALA A 222 0.74 -21.89 6.19
CA ALA A 222 1.98 -21.24 5.77
C ALA A 222 3.22 -21.89 6.42
N MET A 223 3.17 -22.18 7.72
CA MET A 223 4.28 -22.82 8.45
C MET A 223 4.61 -24.24 7.97
N GLN A 224 3.64 -24.96 7.41
CA GLN A 224 3.86 -26.31 6.86
C GLN A 224 4.41 -26.30 5.43
N HIS A 225 4.16 -25.23 4.66
CA HIS A 225 4.49 -25.14 3.24
C HIS A 225 5.61 -24.13 2.93
N ALA A 226 6.11 -23.42 3.95
CA ALA A 226 7.20 -22.47 3.83
C ALA A 226 8.31 -22.77 4.84
N GLU A 227 9.53 -22.37 4.50
CA GLU A 227 10.66 -22.49 5.39
C GLU A 227 10.69 -21.31 6.37
N ALA A 228 10.68 -21.59 7.67
CA ALA A 228 10.72 -20.55 8.68
C ALA A 228 12.13 -19.94 8.80
N VAL A 229 12.20 -18.60 8.80
CA VAL A 229 13.41 -17.82 9.06
C VAL A 229 13.23 -16.89 10.25
N SER A 230 14.31 -16.67 10.99
CA SER A 230 14.38 -15.72 12.10
C SER A 230 15.44 -14.66 11.87
N ILE A 231 15.16 -13.45 12.33
CA ILE A 231 16.17 -12.41 12.47
C ILE A 231 16.80 -12.58 13.86
N PRO A 232 18.13 -12.77 13.98
CA PRO A 232 18.79 -12.84 15.28
C PRO A 232 18.55 -11.58 16.13
N GLN A 233 18.03 -11.77 17.35
CA GLN A 233 17.66 -10.70 18.28
C GLN A 233 18.41 -10.88 19.63
N PRO A 234 19.71 -10.52 19.72
CA PRO A 234 20.50 -10.72 20.94
C PRO A 234 20.02 -9.91 22.15
N GLY A 235 19.19 -8.88 21.92
CA GLY A 235 18.61 -8.05 22.98
C GLY A 235 17.44 -8.68 23.73
N GLY A 236 16.98 -9.88 23.34
CA GLY A 236 15.95 -10.63 24.09
C GLY A 236 14.51 -10.17 23.87
N GLN A 237 14.25 -9.29 22.90
CA GLN A 237 12.87 -8.93 22.53
C GLN A 237 12.19 -10.11 21.83
N GLU A 238 10.91 -10.35 22.16
CA GLU A 238 10.15 -11.49 21.64
C GLU A 238 9.91 -11.42 20.12
N SER A 239 9.65 -10.22 19.58
CA SER A 239 9.35 -10.01 18.17
C SER A 239 9.66 -8.59 17.71
N LEU A 240 9.93 -8.44 16.41
CA LEU A 240 9.99 -7.16 15.72
C LEU A 240 8.61 -6.81 15.16
N ASN A 241 8.35 -5.52 14.96
CA ASN A 241 7.25 -5.07 14.10
C ASN A 241 7.35 -5.73 12.71
N VAL A 242 6.25 -6.24 12.17
CA VAL A 242 6.22 -7.00 10.91
C VAL A 242 6.81 -6.23 9.73
N ALA A 243 6.59 -4.92 9.66
CA ALA A 243 7.14 -4.07 8.60
C ALA A 243 8.66 -3.96 8.69
N ILE A 244 9.20 -3.87 9.91
CA ILE A 244 10.64 -3.85 10.16
C ILE A 244 11.26 -5.21 9.84
N ALA A 245 10.65 -6.30 10.31
CA ALA A 245 11.11 -7.66 10.03
C ALA A 245 11.16 -7.94 8.52
N GLY A 246 10.07 -7.63 7.81
CA GLY A 246 10.01 -7.75 6.35
C GLY A 246 11.10 -6.93 5.66
N SER A 247 11.25 -5.66 6.05
CA SER A 247 12.28 -4.79 5.48
C SER A 247 13.70 -5.35 5.66
N ILE A 248 14.03 -5.91 6.83
CA ILE A 248 15.34 -6.55 7.06
C ILE A 248 15.52 -7.75 6.12
N CYS A 249 14.49 -8.58 5.95
CA CYS A 249 14.54 -9.73 5.03
C CYS A 249 14.78 -9.28 3.59
N PHE A 250 14.06 -8.25 3.12
CA PHE A 250 14.17 -7.76 1.76
C PHE A 250 15.56 -7.15 1.50
N PHE A 251 16.11 -6.39 2.45
CA PHE A 251 17.42 -5.77 2.25
C PHE A 251 18.59 -6.73 2.47
N GLU A 252 18.41 -7.83 3.21
CA GLU A 252 19.38 -8.93 3.18
C GLU A 252 19.40 -9.64 1.82
N MET A 253 18.23 -9.84 1.20
CA MET A 253 18.15 -10.32 -0.19
C MET A 253 18.87 -9.36 -1.15
N VAL A 254 18.65 -8.04 -1.04
CA VAL A 254 19.37 -7.04 -1.84
C VAL A 254 20.88 -7.17 -1.62
N ARG A 255 21.34 -7.25 -0.36
CA ARG A 255 22.77 -7.38 -0.02
C ARG A 255 23.43 -8.60 -0.67
N GLN A 256 22.72 -9.71 -0.83
CA GLN A 256 23.26 -10.92 -1.47
C GLN A 256 23.28 -10.84 -3.01
N ARG A 257 22.50 -9.95 -3.61
CA ARG A 257 22.33 -9.84 -5.07
C ARG A 257 23.16 -8.71 -5.71
N ILE A 258 23.86 -7.91 -4.91
CA ILE A 258 24.80 -6.87 -5.37
C ILE A 258 26.23 -7.39 -5.51
#